data_AF-A0A853CYW7-F1
#
_entry.id   AF-A0A853CYW7-F1
#
_cell.length_a   1.000
_cell.length_b   1.000
_cell.length_c   1.000
_cell.angle_alpha   90.00
_cell.angle_beta   90.00
_cell.angle_gamma   90.00
#
_symmetry.space_group_name_H-M   'P 1'
#
loop_
_entity.id
_entity.type
_entity.pdbx_description
1 polymer ?
#
loop_
_entity_poly.entity_id
_entity_poly.type
_entity_poly.pdbx_seq_one_letter_code
_entity_poly.pdbx_strand_id
1 'polypeptide(L)'
;MKLKFLEEDYQRAEQRESELFAALEEMKAIYKNAIGKDVDDYVALLKDPTTYLVQKYWSLYCEGKPEHLDKDRVFFNETGVDSNAMEGLKKTFYRAFDLLRDSAPTITKKAVKSNLSKEGYYLELDDEKKDEYIAYKAFVDAARVLEEKYGAKGGYNLVRFADKLIYEDMNEVKPDPYKFAKLNNEFKRAQ
;
A
#
# COMPACT_ATOMS: atom_id res chain seq x y z
N MET A 1 -20.25 3.92 -8.26
CA MET A 1 -19.74 4.86 -9.31
C MET A 1 -18.45 5.48 -8.82
N LYS A 2 -17.40 5.60 -9.63
CA LYS A 2 -16.13 6.23 -9.21
C LYS A 2 -16.25 7.76 -9.25
N LEU A 3 -15.86 8.43 -8.18
CA LEU A 3 -15.94 9.88 -7.99
C LEU A 3 -14.60 10.59 -8.23
N LYS A 4 -13.54 10.12 -7.55
CA LYS A 4 -12.20 10.74 -7.62
C LYS A 4 -11.14 9.67 -7.39
N PHE A 5 -10.05 9.73 -8.15
CA PHE A 5 -8.85 8.95 -7.86
C PHE A 5 -7.98 9.67 -6.83
N LEU A 6 -7.53 8.95 -5.81
CA LEU A 6 -6.63 9.45 -4.78
C LEU A 6 -5.17 9.23 -5.22
N GLU A 7 -4.74 10.00 -6.23
CA GLU A 7 -3.43 9.88 -6.88
C GLU A 7 -2.27 9.92 -5.87
N GLU A 8 -2.25 10.89 -4.95
CA GLU A 8 -1.17 11.03 -3.96
C GLU A 8 -1.09 9.84 -3.01
N ASP A 9 -2.23 9.31 -2.58
CA ASP A 9 -2.28 8.15 -1.68
C ASP A 9 -1.83 6.88 -2.41
N TYR A 10 -2.20 6.73 -3.68
CA TYR A 10 -1.75 5.63 -4.53
C TYR A 10 -0.24 5.70 -4.78
N GLN A 11 0.30 6.87 -5.12
CA GLN A 11 1.75 7.05 -5.29
C GLN A 11 2.55 6.77 -4.02
N ARG A 12 2.03 7.18 -2.85
CA ARG A 12 2.63 6.82 -1.54
C ARG A 12 2.59 5.30 -1.32
N ALA A 13 1.53 4.62 -1.74
CA ALA A 13 1.44 3.17 -1.65
C ALA A 13 2.43 2.48 -2.59
N GLU A 14 2.59 2.94 -3.84
CA GLU A 14 3.61 2.44 -4.77
C GLU A 14 5.02 2.59 -4.20
N GLN A 15 5.33 3.73 -3.56
CA GLN A 15 6.62 3.93 -2.90
C GLN A 15 6.85 2.93 -1.75
N ARG A 16 5.84 2.72 -0.90
CA ARG A 16 5.91 1.75 0.21
C ARG A 16 6.06 0.32 -0.29
N GLU A 17 5.33 -0.04 -1.34
CA GLU A 17 5.45 -1.36 -1.96
C GLU A 17 6.86 -1.57 -2.54
N SER A 18 7.43 -0.56 -3.18
CA SER A 18 8.81 -0.58 -3.65
C SER A 18 9.82 -0.78 -2.50
N GLU A 19 9.69 -0.05 -1.40
CA GLU A 19 10.53 -0.24 -0.20
C GLU A 19 10.43 -1.67 0.37
N LEU A 20 9.20 -2.21 0.43
CA LEU A 20 8.93 -3.57 0.90
C LEU A 20 9.62 -4.62 0.01
N PHE A 21 9.45 -4.52 -1.31
CA PHE A 21 10.03 -5.48 -2.24
C PHE A 21 11.54 -5.34 -2.34
N ALA A 22 12.11 -4.14 -2.20
CA ALA A 22 13.55 -3.96 -2.09
C ALA A 22 14.12 -4.70 -0.87
N ALA A 23 13.51 -4.54 0.31
CA ALA A 23 13.93 -5.28 1.51
C ALA A 23 13.80 -6.81 1.34
N LEU A 24 12.74 -7.27 0.67
CA LEU A 24 12.55 -8.69 0.37
C LEU A 24 13.63 -9.23 -0.59
N GLU A 25 13.97 -8.49 -1.65
CA GLU A 25 15.01 -8.89 -2.60
C GLU A 25 16.38 -8.93 -1.93
N GLU A 26 16.69 -7.99 -1.03
CA GLU A 26 17.92 -8.04 -0.23
C GLU A 26 17.97 -9.27 0.69
N MET A 27 16.86 -9.62 1.36
CA MET A 27 16.79 -10.87 2.14
C MET A 27 17.01 -12.11 1.27
N LYS A 28 16.40 -12.14 0.08
CA LYS A 28 16.58 -13.25 -0.88
C LYS A 28 18.02 -13.35 -1.35
N ALA A 29 18.68 -12.22 -1.59
CA ALA A 29 20.09 -12.18 -1.97
C ALA A 29 20.98 -12.73 -0.85
N ILE A 30 20.76 -12.32 0.40
CA ILE A 30 21.48 -12.84 1.57
C ILE A 30 21.25 -14.36 1.70
N TYR A 31 19.99 -14.80 1.61
CA TYR A 31 19.64 -16.22 1.66
C TYR A 31 20.35 -17.02 0.57
N LYS A 32 20.32 -16.53 -0.68
CA LYS A 32 20.94 -17.19 -1.82
C LYS A 32 22.46 -17.26 -1.69
N ASN A 33 23.09 -16.21 -1.17
CA ASN A 33 24.53 -16.18 -0.94
C ASN A 33 24.96 -17.19 0.13
N ALA A 34 24.19 -17.34 1.21
CA ALA A 34 24.50 -18.26 2.29
C ALA A 34 24.13 -19.73 1.99
N ILE A 35 23.03 -19.96 1.28
CA ILE A 35 22.42 -21.29 1.07
C ILE A 35 22.66 -21.84 -0.34
N GLY A 36 23.02 -20.99 -1.31
CA GLY A 36 23.17 -21.39 -2.72
C GLY A 36 21.85 -21.79 -3.41
N LYS A 37 20.70 -21.53 -2.79
CA LYS A 37 19.35 -21.87 -3.29
C LYS A 37 18.39 -20.70 -3.11
N ASP A 38 17.29 -20.72 -3.84
CA ASP A 38 16.21 -19.75 -3.64
C ASP A 38 15.38 -20.10 -2.39
N VAL A 39 14.68 -19.10 -1.86
CA VAL A 39 13.82 -19.23 -0.67
C VAL A 39 12.65 -20.17 -0.95
N ASP A 40 12.46 -21.16 -0.08
CA ASP A 40 11.41 -22.19 -0.20
C ASP A 40 10.22 -21.99 0.75
N ASP A 41 10.36 -21.14 1.77
CA ASP A 41 9.27 -20.75 2.67
C ASP A 41 9.37 -19.26 3.08
N TYR A 42 8.70 -18.39 2.32
CA TYR A 42 8.66 -16.95 2.62
C TYR A 42 7.94 -16.62 3.94
N VAL A 43 7.03 -17.48 4.41
CA VAL A 43 6.34 -17.27 5.70
C VAL A 43 7.33 -17.46 6.84
N ALA A 44 8.14 -18.52 6.77
CA ALA A 44 9.15 -18.78 7.78
C ALA A 44 10.28 -17.74 7.74
N LEU A 45 10.74 -17.38 6.54
CA LEU A 45 11.73 -16.32 6.34
C LEU A 45 11.27 -15.00 6.96
N LEU A 46 10.07 -14.52 6.64
CA LEU A 46 9.64 -13.20 7.13
C LEU A 46 9.31 -13.20 8.63
N LYS A 47 8.88 -14.34 9.19
CA LYS A 47 8.59 -14.46 10.64
C LYS A 47 9.86 -14.27 11.48
N ASP A 48 10.91 -15.02 11.15
CA ASP A 48 12.17 -15.02 11.87
C ASP A 48 13.33 -15.35 10.91
N PRO A 49 13.82 -14.34 10.16
CA PRO A 49 14.70 -14.57 9.03
C PRO A 49 16.07 -15.08 9.46
N THR A 50 16.57 -14.61 10.60
CA THR A 50 17.84 -15.04 11.18
C THR A 50 17.78 -16.51 11.55
N THR A 51 16.82 -16.91 12.38
CA THR A 51 16.67 -18.31 12.79
C THR A 51 16.43 -19.21 11.60
N TYR A 52 15.58 -18.77 10.65
CA TYR A 52 15.28 -19.52 9.44
C TYR A 52 16.54 -19.80 8.61
N LEU A 53 17.34 -18.77 8.36
CA LEU A 53 18.55 -18.85 7.56
C LEU A 53 19.58 -19.80 8.19
N VAL A 54 19.85 -19.65 9.50
CA VAL A 54 20.82 -20.47 10.23
C VAL A 54 20.37 -21.92 10.31
N GLN A 55 19.09 -22.17 10.56
CA GLN A 55 18.55 -23.54 10.56
C GLN A 55 18.63 -24.19 9.18
N LYS A 56 18.33 -23.46 8.12
CA LYS A 56 18.46 -23.96 6.75
C LYS A 56 19.90 -24.30 6.41
N TYR A 57 20.84 -23.42 6.73
CA TYR A 57 22.27 -23.68 6.55
C TYR A 57 22.72 -24.94 7.31
N TRP A 58 22.37 -25.01 8.60
CA TRP A 58 22.73 -26.15 9.45
C TRP A 58 22.21 -27.48 8.89
N SER A 59 20.96 -27.49 8.42
CA SER A 59 20.33 -28.69 7.84
C SER A 59 20.98 -29.16 6.53
N LEU A 60 21.60 -28.25 5.78
CA LEU A 60 22.17 -28.55 4.46
C LEU A 60 23.66 -28.87 4.50
N TYR A 61 24.41 -28.24 5.39
CA TYR A 61 25.88 -28.26 5.35
C TYR A 61 26.54 -28.74 6.64
N CYS A 62 25.79 -28.86 7.74
CA CYS A 62 26.34 -29.20 9.05
C CYS A 62 25.91 -30.58 9.55
N GLU A 63 25.53 -31.49 8.65
CA GLU A 63 25.26 -32.88 9.00
C GLU A 63 26.50 -33.50 9.70
N GLY A 64 26.30 -34.04 10.90
CA GLY A 64 27.38 -34.63 11.71
C GLY A 64 28.17 -33.65 12.58
N LYS A 65 27.89 -32.33 12.55
CA LYS A 65 28.48 -31.40 13.51
C LYS A 65 27.90 -31.59 14.91
N PRO A 66 28.68 -31.42 16.00
CA PRO A 66 28.17 -31.55 17.36
C PRO A 66 27.03 -30.59 17.68
N GLU A 67 26.00 -31.07 18.38
CA GLU A 67 24.80 -30.27 18.69
C GLU A 67 25.04 -29.08 19.63
N HIS A 68 26.10 -29.15 20.44
CA HIS A 68 26.46 -28.10 21.40
C HIS A 68 27.17 -26.90 20.76
N LEU A 69 27.48 -26.96 19.46
CA LEU A 69 28.06 -25.83 18.76
C LEU A 69 27.06 -24.69 18.63
N ASP A 70 27.55 -23.48 18.82
CA ASP A 70 26.83 -22.25 18.52
C ASP A 70 26.61 -22.14 17.01
N LYS A 71 25.37 -22.40 16.58
CA LYS A 71 24.99 -22.44 15.16
C LYS A 71 25.15 -21.09 14.48
N ASP A 72 24.83 -19.99 15.18
CA ASP A 72 24.97 -18.63 14.67
C ASP A 72 26.43 -18.30 14.41
N ARG A 73 27.31 -18.64 15.37
CA ARG A 73 28.75 -18.41 15.22
C ARG A 73 29.36 -19.24 14.10
N VAL A 74 28.97 -20.52 13.98
CA VAL A 74 29.44 -21.38 12.88
C VAL A 74 28.97 -20.82 11.54
N PHE A 75 27.69 -20.46 11.44
CA PHE A 75 27.11 -19.86 10.25
C PHE A 75 27.85 -18.59 9.82
N PHE A 76 28.08 -17.66 10.75
CA PHE A 76 28.80 -16.42 10.47
C PHE A 76 30.23 -16.69 9.98
N ASN A 77 30.96 -17.58 10.65
CA ASN A 77 32.34 -17.89 10.27
C ASN A 77 32.46 -18.54 8.89
N GLU A 78 31.48 -19.36 8.50
CA GLU A 78 31.53 -20.12 7.25
C GLU A 78 30.92 -19.38 6.06
N THR A 79 29.96 -18.49 6.29
CA THR A 79 29.26 -17.74 5.22
C THR A 79 29.67 -16.27 5.13
N GLY A 80 30.23 -15.70 6.19
CA GLY A 80 30.49 -14.26 6.31
C GLY A 80 29.22 -13.39 6.41
N VAL A 81 28.04 -14.00 6.53
CA VAL A 81 26.76 -13.28 6.60
C VAL A 81 26.46 -12.89 8.04
N ASP A 82 26.36 -11.58 8.30
CA ASP A 82 25.87 -11.06 9.58
C ASP A 82 24.37 -11.35 9.73
N SER A 83 24.05 -12.18 10.72
CA SER A 83 22.68 -12.59 11.03
C SER A 83 21.81 -11.41 11.49
N ASN A 84 22.38 -10.30 11.96
CA ASN A 84 21.65 -9.10 12.35
C ASN A 84 21.14 -8.28 11.15
N ALA A 85 21.78 -8.40 9.98
CA ALA A 85 21.35 -7.69 8.76
C ALA A 85 19.92 -8.08 8.36
N MET A 86 19.57 -9.36 8.54
CA MET A 86 18.25 -9.90 8.24
C MET A 86 17.14 -9.28 9.11
N GLU A 87 17.40 -9.03 10.38
CA GLU A 87 16.41 -8.43 11.29
C GLU A 87 16.19 -6.94 10.97
N GLY A 88 17.23 -6.24 10.51
CA GLY A 88 17.11 -4.88 9.97
C GLY A 88 16.18 -4.81 8.77
N LEU A 89 16.38 -5.71 7.79
CA LEU A 89 15.52 -5.82 6.60
C LEU A 89 14.08 -6.18 6.97
N LYS A 90 13.88 -7.03 7.98
CA LYS A 90 12.55 -7.41 8.44
C LYS A 90 11.79 -6.23 9.00
N LYS A 91 12.45 -5.36 9.77
CA LYS A 91 11.85 -4.12 10.27
C LYS A 91 11.44 -3.21 9.12
N THR A 92 12.28 -3.05 8.10
CA THR A 92 11.95 -2.27 6.90
C THR A 92 10.75 -2.86 6.17
N PHE A 93 10.75 -4.17 5.93
CA PHE A 93 9.65 -4.90 5.29
C PHE A 93 8.33 -4.68 6.03
N TYR A 94 8.28 -4.94 7.33
CA TYR A 94 7.02 -4.85 8.09
C TYR A 94 6.56 -3.42 8.31
N ARG A 95 7.47 -2.45 8.44
CA ARG A 95 7.10 -1.03 8.48
C ARG A 95 6.34 -0.63 7.21
N ALA A 96 6.84 -1.01 6.04
CA ALA A 96 6.16 -0.74 4.78
C ALA A 96 4.86 -1.55 4.63
N PHE A 97 4.87 -2.83 5.03
CA PHE A 97 3.71 -3.72 5.02
C PHE A 97 2.54 -3.15 5.82
N ASP A 98 2.79 -2.72 7.06
CA ASP A 98 1.76 -2.19 7.96
C ASP A 98 1.17 -0.87 7.43
N LEU A 99 1.98 -0.07 6.74
CA LEU A 99 1.54 1.19 6.12
C LEU A 99 0.74 0.99 4.83
N LEU A 100 0.78 -0.19 4.22
CA LEU A 100 -0.04 -0.52 3.04
C LEU A 100 -1.48 -0.92 3.42
N ARG A 101 -1.72 -1.36 4.67
CA ARG A 101 -3.06 -1.74 5.18
C ARG A 101 -3.76 -2.74 4.25
N ASP A 102 -4.92 -2.38 3.68
CA ASP A 102 -5.70 -3.22 2.77
C ASP A 102 -4.96 -3.55 1.47
N SER A 103 -3.98 -2.73 1.09
CA SER A 103 -3.13 -2.96 -0.08
C SER A 103 -1.89 -3.80 0.25
N ALA A 104 -1.71 -4.23 1.50
CA ALA A 104 -0.54 -5.01 1.90
C ALA A 104 -0.48 -6.32 1.10
N PRO A 105 0.73 -6.78 0.70
CA PRO A 105 0.86 -7.96 -0.13
C PRO A 105 0.44 -9.23 0.59
N THR A 106 -0.02 -10.22 -0.18
CA THR A 106 -0.31 -11.55 0.36
C THR A 106 0.98 -12.35 0.51
N ILE A 107 1.28 -12.82 1.72
CA ILE A 107 2.44 -13.67 1.99
C ILE A 107 2.02 -15.14 1.99
N THR A 108 2.59 -15.92 1.09
CA THR A 108 2.44 -17.38 1.04
C THR A 108 3.81 -18.03 1.16
N LYS A 109 3.87 -19.35 1.39
CA LYS A 109 5.15 -20.07 1.41
C LYS A 109 5.98 -19.89 0.14
N LYS A 110 5.30 -19.73 -1.02
CA LYS A 110 5.94 -19.73 -2.34
C LYS A 110 6.24 -18.34 -2.88
N ALA A 111 5.55 -17.31 -2.38
CA ALA A 111 5.66 -15.96 -2.93
C ALA A 111 5.08 -14.91 -1.97
N VAL A 112 5.57 -13.69 -2.11
CA VAL A 112 4.95 -12.45 -1.62
C VAL A 112 4.33 -11.77 -2.84
N LYS A 113 3.00 -11.65 -2.88
CA LYS A 113 2.26 -11.14 -4.04
C LYS A 113 1.66 -9.78 -3.74
N SER A 114 1.92 -8.80 -4.60
CA SER A 114 1.27 -7.48 -4.54
C SER A 114 -0.25 -7.62 -4.58
N ASN A 115 -0.91 -6.87 -3.70
CA ASN A 115 -2.36 -6.63 -3.72
C ASN A 115 -2.66 -5.17 -4.11
N LEU A 116 -1.64 -4.38 -4.46
CA LEU A 116 -1.80 -2.98 -4.81
C LEU A 116 -2.59 -2.88 -6.12
N SER A 117 -3.69 -2.15 -6.08
CA SER A 117 -4.58 -1.96 -7.22
C SER A 117 -5.10 -0.54 -7.20
N LYS A 118 -5.12 0.11 -8.39
CA LYS A 118 -5.63 1.47 -8.56
C LYS A 118 -7.10 1.59 -8.11
N GLU A 119 -7.86 0.51 -8.28
CA GLU A 119 -9.27 0.42 -7.91
C GLU A 119 -9.51 0.71 -6.43
N GLY A 120 -8.60 0.26 -5.55
CA GLY A 120 -8.68 0.50 -4.10
C GLY A 120 -8.50 1.97 -3.69
N TYR A 121 -8.07 2.84 -4.61
CA TYR A 121 -7.78 4.26 -4.37
C TYR A 121 -8.76 5.19 -5.09
N TYR A 122 -9.92 4.67 -5.53
CA TYR A 122 -11.03 5.52 -5.95
C TYR A 122 -11.98 5.78 -4.79
N LEU A 123 -12.38 7.05 -4.62
CA LEU A 123 -13.59 7.38 -3.90
C LEU A 123 -14.77 6.86 -4.70
N GLU A 124 -15.56 5.98 -4.11
CA GLU A 124 -16.79 5.47 -4.70
C GLU A 124 -18.00 6.22 -4.16
N LEU A 125 -18.97 6.52 -5.01
CA LEU A 125 -20.25 7.09 -4.62
C LEU A 125 -20.97 6.18 -3.64
N ASP A 126 -21.42 6.75 -2.53
CA ASP A 126 -22.38 6.14 -1.62
C ASP A 126 -23.74 6.00 -2.30
N ASP A 127 -24.24 4.77 -2.43
CA ASP A 127 -25.50 4.49 -3.12
C ASP A 127 -26.68 5.22 -2.46
N GLU A 128 -26.64 5.46 -1.14
CA GLU A 128 -27.67 6.22 -0.42
C GLU A 128 -27.68 7.70 -0.78
N LYS A 129 -26.56 8.24 -1.26
CA LYS A 129 -26.40 9.65 -1.65
C LYS A 129 -26.47 9.85 -3.15
N LYS A 130 -26.80 8.79 -3.91
CA LYS A 130 -26.73 8.81 -5.37
C LYS A 130 -27.68 9.83 -5.99
N ASP A 131 -28.93 9.85 -5.56
CA ASP A 131 -29.94 10.75 -6.11
C ASP A 131 -29.59 12.21 -5.78
N GLU A 132 -29.08 12.45 -4.57
CA GLU A 132 -28.58 13.77 -4.17
C GLU A 132 -27.41 14.21 -5.06
N TYR A 133 -26.40 13.34 -5.25
CA TYR A 133 -25.26 13.63 -6.14
C TYR A 133 -25.71 13.97 -7.57
N ILE A 134 -26.68 13.23 -8.12
CA ILE A 134 -27.23 13.46 -9.46
C ILE A 134 -27.90 14.84 -9.52
N ALA A 135 -28.68 15.21 -8.49
CA ALA A 135 -29.33 16.52 -8.43
C ALA A 135 -28.31 17.67 -8.41
N TYR A 136 -27.25 17.56 -7.60
CA TYR A 136 -26.16 18.53 -7.56
C TYR A 136 -25.43 18.63 -8.91
N LYS A 137 -25.17 17.50 -9.56
CA LYS A 137 -24.54 17.48 -10.88
C LYS A 137 -25.41 18.19 -11.93
N ALA A 138 -26.71 17.88 -11.96
CA ALA A 138 -27.65 18.53 -12.87
C ALA A 138 -27.75 20.05 -12.64
N PHE A 139 -27.71 20.49 -11.37
CA PHE A 139 -27.69 21.90 -11.02
C PHE A 139 -26.45 22.62 -11.56
N VAL A 140 -25.26 22.03 -11.37
CA VAL A 140 -24.00 22.55 -11.92
C VAL A 140 -24.00 22.59 -13.44
N ASP A 141 -24.46 21.50 -14.09
CA ASP A 141 -24.52 21.42 -15.54
C ASP A 141 -25.48 22.48 -16.12
N ALA A 142 -26.63 22.72 -15.48
CA ALA A 142 -27.55 23.79 -15.88
C ALA A 142 -26.90 25.18 -15.74
N ALA A 143 -26.18 25.43 -14.64
CA ALA A 143 -25.45 26.70 -14.45
C ALA A 143 -24.36 26.89 -15.52
N ARG A 144 -23.65 25.82 -15.89
CA ARG A 144 -22.65 25.83 -16.99
C ARG A 144 -23.29 26.20 -18.33
N VAL A 145 -24.45 25.63 -18.66
CA VAL A 145 -25.19 26.01 -19.87
C VAL A 145 -25.58 27.49 -19.87
N LEU A 146 -25.99 28.03 -18.72
CA LEU A 146 -26.32 29.45 -18.58
C LEU A 146 -25.09 30.36 -18.79
N GLU A 147 -23.93 29.97 -18.26
CA GLU A 147 -22.68 30.69 -18.47
C GLU A 147 -22.25 30.66 -19.94
N GLU A 148 -22.20 29.48 -20.56
CA GLU A 148 -21.70 29.31 -21.92
C GLU A 148 -22.59 29.98 -22.98
N LYS A 149 -23.93 29.85 -22.86
CA LYS A 149 -24.86 30.33 -23.89
C LYS A 149 -25.35 31.76 -23.67
N TYR A 150 -25.45 32.18 -22.42
CA TYR A 150 -26.09 33.45 -22.06
C TYR A 150 -25.17 34.38 -21.27
N GLY A 151 -23.90 34.01 -21.07
CA GLY A 151 -22.90 34.85 -20.42
C GLY A 151 -23.15 35.05 -18.93
N ALA A 152 -23.92 34.16 -18.28
CA ALA A 152 -24.12 34.21 -16.83
C ALA A 152 -22.78 34.14 -16.08
N LYS A 153 -22.69 34.82 -14.93
CA LYS A 153 -21.48 34.88 -14.10
C LYS A 153 -21.81 34.66 -12.63
N GLY A 154 -20.78 34.29 -11.86
CA GLY A 154 -20.88 34.18 -10.40
C GLY A 154 -20.97 32.74 -9.90
N GLY A 155 -20.10 31.85 -10.38
CA GLY A 155 -20.00 30.48 -9.86
C GLY A 155 -19.86 30.39 -8.33
N TYR A 156 -19.35 31.44 -7.68
CA TYR A 156 -19.15 31.46 -6.22
C TYR A 156 -20.48 31.50 -5.47
N ASN A 157 -21.54 32.01 -6.11
CA ASN A 157 -22.88 31.99 -5.57
C ASN A 157 -23.46 30.57 -5.56
N LEU A 158 -23.03 29.69 -6.48
CA LEU A 158 -23.44 28.28 -6.49
C LEU A 158 -22.91 27.57 -5.26
N VAL A 159 -21.62 27.74 -4.95
CA VAL A 159 -20.98 27.16 -3.76
C VAL A 159 -21.55 27.71 -2.45
N ARG A 160 -21.97 28.99 -2.43
CA ARG A 160 -22.68 29.58 -1.27
C ARG A 160 -24.09 29.03 -1.09
N PHE A 161 -24.77 28.73 -2.19
CA PHE A 161 -26.12 28.18 -2.16
C PHE A 161 -26.13 26.71 -1.73
N ALA A 162 -25.17 25.94 -2.23
CA ALA A 162 -25.10 24.50 -2.07
C ALA A 162 -23.74 24.09 -1.49
N ASP A 163 -23.72 23.79 -0.19
CA ASP A 163 -22.51 23.55 0.63
C ASP A 163 -21.75 22.25 0.30
N LYS A 164 -22.35 21.37 -0.51
CA LYS A 164 -21.70 20.18 -1.09
C LYS A 164 -21.08 20.42 -2.46
N LEU A 165 -20.99 21.68 -2.91
CA LEU A 165 -20.21 22.08 -4.08
C LEU A 165 -18.86 22.64 -3.64
N ILE A 166 -17.84 22.44 -4.49
CA ILE A 166 -16.49 22.98 -4.31
C ILE A 166 -16.02 23.64 -5.59
N TYR A 167 -15.00 24.49 -5.44
CA TYR A 167 -14.16 24.91 -6.55
C TYR A 167 -13.02 23.93 -6.75
N GLU A 168 -12.87 23.43 -7.96
CA GLU A 168 -11.64 22.82 -8.45
C GLU A 168 -10.87 23.85 -9.29
N ASP A 169 -9.58 23.98 -9.00
CA ASP A 169 -8.63 24.83 -9.74
C ASP A 169 -9.13 26.26 -10.02
N MET A 170 -9.79 26.85 -9.02
CA MET A 170 -10.36 28.20 -8.98
C MET A 170 -11.43 28.54 -10.04
N ASN A 171 -11.73 27.66 -10.99
CA ASN A 171 -12.57 27.98 -12.14
C ASN A 171 -13.72 27.00 -12.39
N GLU A 172 -13.67 25.79 -11.82
CA GLU A 172 -14.73 24.80 -12.01
C GLU A 172 -15.49 24.57 -10.70
N VAL A 173 -16.81 24.78 -10.72
CA VAL A 173 -17.69 24.38 -9.62
C VAL A 173 -18.18 22.96 -9.88
N LYS A 174 -18.08 22.06 -8.91
CA LYS A 174 -18.57 20.69 -9.01
C LYS A 174 -18.99 20.10 -7.66
N PRO A 175 -19.75 18.98 -7.63
CA PRO A 175 -20.02 18.25 -6.40
C PRO A 175 -18.73 17.80 -5.71
N ASP A 176 -18.63 18.04 -4.40
CA ASP A 176 -17.50 17.61 -3.57
C ASP A 176 -17.48 16.08 -3.45
N PRO A 177 -16.51 15.38 -4.08
CA PRO A 177 -16.49 13.92 -4.07
C PRO A 177 -16.43 13.34 -2.66
N TYR A 178 -15.85 14.04 -1.67
CA TYR A 178 -15.74 13.54 -0.31
C TYR A 178 -17.06 13.58 0.47
N LYS A 179 -18.01 14.47 0.11
CA LYS A 179 -19.33 14.53 0.74
C LYS A 179 -20.24 13.38 0.29
N PHE A 180 -20.02 12.89 -0.92
CA PHE A 180 -20.82 11.85 -1.56
C PHE A 180 -20.15 10.47 -1.55
N ALA A 181 -18.88 10.38 -1.14
CA ALA A 181 -18.18 9.11 -1.09
C ALA A 181 -18.74 8.17 -0.01
N LYS A 182 -18.74 6.87 -0.33
CA LYS A 182 -18.91 5.79 0.63
C LYS A 182 -17.70 5.81 1.57
N LEU A 183 -17.93 6.22 2.80
CA LEU A 183 -16.89 6.14 3.83
C LEU A 183 -16.73 4.67 4.22
N ASN A 184 -15.75 3.98 3.65
CA ASN A 184 -15.29 2.74 4.24
C ASN A 184 -14.81 3.07 5.67
N ASN A 185 -15.33 2.34 6.66
CA ASN A 185 -15.19 2.62 8.10
C ASN A 185 -13.74 2.66 8.64
N GLU A 186 -12.71 2.57 7.79
CA GLU A 186 -11.30 2.55 8.17
C GLU A 186 -10.53 3.87 7.90
N PHE A 187 -11.11 4.82 7.15
CA PHE A 187 -10.53 6.18 7.06
C PHE A 187 -10.80 7.03 8.32
N LYS A 188 -11.59 6.53 9.29
CA LYS A 188 -11.90 7.22 10.55
C LYS A 188 -10.77 7.24 11.59
N ARG A 189 -9.58 6.71 11.31
CA ARG A 189 -8.45 6.68 12.28
C ARG A 189 -7.26 7.59 11.96
N ALA A 190 -7.40 8.51 10.99
CA ALA A 190 -6.33 9.46 10.68
C ALA A 190 -6.85 10.89 10.41
N GLN A 191 -7.86 11.33 11.17
CA GLN A 191 -8.11 12.74 11.42
C GLN A 191 -7.97 13.02 12.91
#